data_AF-A0A496Y6F0-F1
#
_entry.id   AF-A0A496Y6F0-F1
#
_cell.length_a   1.000
_cell.length_b   1.000
_cell.length_c   1.000
_cell.angle_alpha   90.00
_cell.angle_beta   90.00
_cell.angle_gamma   90.00
#
_symmetry.space_group_name_H-M   'P 1'
#
loop_
_entity.id
_entity.type
_entity.pdbx_description
1 polymer ?
#
loop_
_entity_poly.entity_id
_entity_poly.type
_entity_poly.pdbx_seq_one_letter_code
_entity_poly.pdbx_strand_id
1 'polypeptide(L)'
;MMEGLKSRGRGALQGNSGFTLIEMAIVLIIIGIIIGAVVKGKDLVRSAEQKRLYTTWAREWQVTFNNYYDRTGWFLADDASNNNRTRDGRCDQSATVVNIENQLTRVGLEPPPAGATGS
;
A
#
# COMPACT_ATOMS: atom_id res chain seq x y z
N MET A 1 -93.51 0.37 -7.04
CA MET A 1 -92.33 0.87 -7.80
C MET A 1 -91.64 1.91 -6.95
N MET A 2 -90.45 1.63 -6.43
CA MET A 2 -89.39 2.60 -6.09
C MET A 2 -88.18 1.82 -5.56
N GLU A 3 -87.06 2.02 -6.24
CA GLU A 3 -85.83 1.23 -6.22
C GLU A 3 -85.01 1.46 -4.94
N GLY A 4 -84.47 0.38 -4.37
CA GLY A 4 -83.41 0.46 -3.38
C GLY A 4 -82.10 0.90 -4.03
N LEU A 5 -81.64 2.11 -3.74
CA LEU A 5 -80.31 2.58 -4.14
C LEU A 5 -79.23 1.73 -3.46
N LYS A 6 -78.66 0.83 -4.25
CA LYS A 6 -77.47 0.04 -3.91
C LYS A 6 -76.27 0.98 -3.80
N SER A 7 -75.85 1.28 -2.56
CA SER A 7 -74.59 1.94 -2.24
C SER A 7 -73.42 1.13 -2.81
N ARG A 8 -72.83 1.62 -3.91
CA ARG A 8 -71.56 1.10 -4.44
C ARG A 8 -70.44 1.82 -3.71
N GLY A 9 -69.92 1.19 -2.66
CA GLY A 9 -68.64 1.56 -2.08
C GLY A 9 -67.59 1.60 -3.19
N ARG A 10 -67.11 2.80 -3.51
CA ARG A 10 -65.95 2.98 -4.38
C ARG A 10 -64.75 2.45 -3.60
N GLY A 11 -64.31 1.24 -3.91
CA GLY A 11 -63.00 0.76 -3.50
C GLY A 11 -61.98 1.76 -4.02
N ALA A 12 -61.33 2.48 -3.10
CA ALA A 12 -60.17 3.29 -3.41
C ALA A 12 -59.08 2.32 -3.88
N LEU A 13 -58.81 2.32 -5.19
CA LEU A 13 -57.66 1.64 -5.75
C LEU A 13 -56.42 2.32 -5.15
N GLN A 14 -55.78 1.66 -4.18
CA GLN A 14 -54.44 2.02 -3.76
C GLN A 14 -53.53 1.89 -4.99
N GLY A 15 -53.19 3.03 -5.58
CA GLY A 15 -52.25 3.08 -6.67
C GLY A 15 -50.89 2.61 -6.19
N ASN A 16 -50.38 1.52 -6.75
CA ASN A 16 -48.98 1.14 -6.59
C ASN A 16 -48.12 2.28 -7.17
N SER A 17 -47.49 3.06 -6.29
CA SER A 17 -46.45 4.01 -6.65
C SER A 17 -45.21 3.23 -7.08
N GLY A 18 -45.07 2.99 -8.38
CA GLY A 18 -43.86 2.40 -8.97
C GLY A 18 -42.72 3.43 -9.05
N PHE A 19 -41.48 2.95 -9.01
CA PHE A 19 -40.30 3.79 -9.23
C PHE A 19 -40.25 4.31 -10.66
N THR A 20 -39.83 5.56 -10.80
CA THR A 20 -39.65 6.21 -12.08
C THR A 20 -38.32 5.77 -12.73
N LEU A 21 -38.26 5.79 -14.06
CA LEU A 21 -37.03 5.47 -14.81
C LEU A 21 -35.90 6.46 -14.46
N ILE A 22 -36.26 7.72 -14.20
CA ILE A 22 -35.32 8.78 -13.82
C ILE A 22 -34.68 8.51 -12.45
N GLU A 23 -35.43 7.96 -11.49
CA GLU A 23 -34.88 7.61 -10.17
C GLU A 23 -33.81 6.53 -10.29
N MET A 24 -34.01 5.50 -11.11
CA MET A 24 -32.99 4.47 -11.33
C MET A 24 -31.83 4.96 -12.21
N ALA A 25 -32.09 5.87 -13.16
CA ALA A 25 -31.05 6.45 -14.01
C ALA A 25 -30.01 7.23 -13.18
N ILE A 26 -30.45 8.05 -12.23
CA ILE A 26 -29.54 8.83 -11.38
C ILE A 26 -28.73 7.90 -10.47
N VAL A 27 -29.35 6.83 -9.96
CA VAL A 27 -28.66 5.85 -9.11
C VAL A 27 -27.51 5.16 -9.86
N LEU A 28 -27.74 4.74 -11.11
CA LEU A 28 -26.68 4.12 -11.93
C LEU A 28 -25.54 5.10 -12.23
N ILE A 29 -25.85 6.38 -12.43
CA ILE A 29 -24.83 7.43 -12.62
C ILE A 29 -23.96 7.55 -11.36
N ILE A 30 -24.57 7.63 -10.18
CA ILE A 30 -23.86 7.76 -8.91
C ILE A 30 -22.96 6.54 -8.67
N ILE A 31 -23.47 5.33 -8.88
CA ILE A 31 -22.69 4.09 -8.72
C ILE A 31 -21.51 4.06 -9.70
N GLY A 32 -21.74 4.45 -10.97
CA GLY A 32 -20.68 4.53 -11.97
C GLY A 32 -19.53 5.48 -11.58
N ILE A 33 -19.87 6.64 -11.02
CA ILE A 33 -18.88 7.62 -10.56
C ILE A 33 -18.10 7.09 -9.35
N ILE A 34 -18.80 6.49 -8.37
CA ILE A 34 -18.16 5.93 -7.16
C ILE A 34 -17.18 4.82 -7.53
N ILE A 35 -17.59 3.87 -8.39
CA ILE A 35 -16.72 2.77 -8.82
C ILE A 35 -15.48 3.32 -9.54
N GLY A 36 -15.65 4.29 -10.43
CA GLY A 36 -14.53 4.95 -11.12
C GLY A 36 -13.52 5.59 -10.16
N ALA A 37 -14.01 6.30 -9.13
CA ALA A 37 -13.18 6.93 -8.12
C ALA A 37 -12.45 5.90 -7.23
N VAL A 38 -13.12 4.83 -6.80
CA VAL A 38 -12.53 3.79 -5.94
C VAL A 38 -11.41 3.03 -6.65
N VAL A 39 -11.60 2.68 -7.92
CA VAL A 39 -10.56 1.98 -8.71
C VAL A 39 -9.29 2.82 -8.77
N LYS A 40 -9.39 4.11 -9.09
CA LYS A 40 -8.24 5.03 -9.09
C LYS A 40 -7.68 5.27 -7.69
N GLY A 41 -8.52 5.34 -6.66
CA GLY A 41 -8.10 5.50 -5.26
C GLY A 41 -7.22 4.35 -4.78
N LYS A 42 -7.56 3.11 -5.14
CA LYS A 42 -6.75 1.92 -4.78
C LYS A 42 -5.36 1.95 -5.40
N ASP A 43 -5.25 2.37 -6.66
CA ASP A 43 -3.96 2.47 -7.34
C ASP A 43 -3.08 3.57 -6.71
N LEU A 44 -3.67 4.72 -6.36
CA LEU A 44 -2.96 5.81 -5.67
C LEU A 44 -2.40 5.37 -4.31
N VAL A 45 -3.19 4.62 -3.53
CA VAL A 45 -2.75 4.09 -2.23
C VAL A 45 -1.57 3.13 -2.41
N ARG A 46 -1.66 2.20 -3.37
CA ARG A 46 -0.57 1.25 -3.68
C ARG A 46 0.70 1.98 -4.13
N SER A 47 0.58 2.99 -4.98
CA SER A 47 1.74 3.80 -5.40
C SER A 47 2.33 4.59 -4.24
N ALA A 48 1.52 5.10 -3.31
CA ALA A 48 1.99 5.79 -2.11
C ALA A 48 2.73 4.82 -1.16
N GLU A 49 2.20 3.62 -0.97
CA GLU A 49 2.86 2.54 -0.21
C GLU A 49 4.22 2.19 -0.82
N GLN A 50 4.28 1.97 -2.13
CA GLN A 50 5.53 1.73 -2.85
C GLN A 50 6.52 2.89 -2.65
N LYS A 51 6.06 4.13 -2.82
CA LYS A 51 6.92 5.31 -2.64
C LYS A 51 7.45 5.43 -1.21
N ARG A 52 6.65 5.08 -0.20
CA ARG A 52 7.08 5.04 1.20
C ARG A 52 8.15 3.97 1.41
N LEU A 53 7.96 2.76 0.87
CA LEU A 53 8.96 1.69 0.94
C LEU A 53 10.31 2.11 0.33
N TYR A 54 10.29 2.72 -0.86
CA TYR A 54 11.51 3.22 -1.49
C TYR A 54 12.17 4.36 -0.71
N THR A 55 11.38 5.31 -0.24
CA THR A 55 11.92 6.53 0.40
C THR A 55 12.45 6.27 1.79
N THR A 56 11.77 5.43 2.58
CA THR A 56 12.18 5.11 3.94
C THR A 56 13.21 3.99 3.91
N TRP A 57 12.83 2.80 3.46
CA TRP A 57 13.72 1.65 3.59
C TRP A 57 14.88 1.66 2.58
N ALA A 58 14.60 1.71 1.27
CA ALA A 58 15.66 1.52 0.27
C ALA A 58 16.71 2.65 0.29
N ARG A 59 16.27 3.90 0.46
CA ARG A 59 17.16 5.06 0.51
C ARG A 59 18.04 5.06 1.77
N GLU A 60 17.51 4.70 2.93
CA GLU A 60 18.28 4.63 4.18
C GLU A 60 19.37 3.55 4.09
N TRP A 61 19.07 2.40 3.50
CA TRP A 61 20.08 1.37 3.20
C TRP A 61 21.16 1.86 2.25
N GLN A 62 20.79 2.56 1.17
CA GLN A 62 21.75 3.12 0.23
C GLN A 62 22.69 4.14 0.90
N VAL A 63 22.15 5.03 1.73
CA VAL A 63 22.94 6.01 2.49
C VAL A 63 23.88 5.31 3.46
N THR A 64 23.38 4.32 4.20
CA THR A 64 24.18 3.56 5.17
C THR A 64 25.31 2.80 4.50
N PHE A 65 25.04 2.16 3.36
CA PHE A 65 26.04 1.47 2.55
C PHE A 65 27.16 2.40 2.09
N ASN A 66 26.80 3.56 1.53
CA ASN A 66 27.79 4.55 1.09
C ASN A 66 28.61 5.09 2.29
N ASN A 67 27.96 5.40 3.41
CA ASN A 67 28.66 5.83 4.62
C ASN A 67 29.63 4.77 5.16
N TYR A 68 29.26 3.49 5.07
CA TYR A 68 30.14 2.39 5.48
C TYR A 68 31.38 2.33 4.58
N TYR A 69 31.18 2.42 3.27
CA TYR A 69 32.27 2.46 2.30
C TYR A 69 33.17 3.68 2.51
N ASP A 70 32.61 4.86 2.74
CA ASP A 70 33.39 6.08 2.98
C ASP A 70 34.21 6.01 4.28
N ARG A 71 33.70 5.34 5.32
CA ARG A 71 34.40 5.17 6.61
C ARG A 71 35.50 4.12 6.58
N THR A 72 35.29 3.02 5.84
CA THR A 72 36.17 1.84 5.92
C THR A 72 37.00 1.62 4.65
N GLY A 73 36.52 2.09 3.50
CA GLY A 73 37.03 1.73 2.18
C GLY A 73 36.73 0.29 1.78
N TRP A 74 35.82 -0.39 2.50
CA TRP A 74 35.38 -1.76 2.26
C TRP A 74 33.90 -1.79 1.95
N PHE A 75 33.48 -2.76 1.14
CA PHE A 75 32.06 -2.96 0.89
C PHE A 75 31.41 -3.61 2.12
N LEU A 76 30.14 -3.25 2.37
CA LEU A 76 29.37 -3.89 3.43
C LEU A 76 29.23 -5.40 3.12
N ALA A 77 29.36 -6.26 4.13
CA ALA A 77 29.54 -7.72 4.04
C ALA A 77 30.90 -8.21 3.51
N ASP A 78 31.83 -7.32 3.15
CA ASP A 78 33.22 -7.59 2.77
C ASP A 78 34.17 -6.95 3.81
N ASP A 79 34.14 -7.48 5.04
CA ASP A 79 34.86 -6.88 6.18
C ASP A 79 36.30 -7.35 6.29
N ALA A 80 37.21 -6.38 6.44
CA ALA A 80 38.66 -6.55 6.63
C ALA A 80 39.06 -7.33 7.89
N SER A 81 38.12 -7.61 8.80
CA SER A 81 38.39 -8.41 10.00
C SER A 81 38.45 -9.91 9.72
N ASN A 82 38.02 -10.38 8.55
CA ASN A 82 38.41 -11.73 8.13
C ASN A 82 39.84 -11.66 7.53
N ASN A 83 40.45 -12.82 7.38
CA ASN A 83 41.74 -13.00 6.73
C ASN A 83 41.75 -12.67 5.22
N ASN A 84 40.74 -11.98 4.67
CA ASN A 84 40.71 -11.51 3.30
C ASN A 84 41.64 -10.30 3.16
N ARG A 85 42.81 -10.55 2.56
CA ARG A 85 43.79 -9.51 2.24
C ARG A 85 43.48 -8.80 0.92
N THR A 86 42.31 -9.02 0.34
CA THR A 86 41.98 -8.64 -1.03
C THR A 86 40.68 -7.83 -1.06
N ARG A 87 40.77 -6.57 -1.49
CA ARG A 87 39.59 -5.74 -1.82
C ARG A 87 39.04 -6.16 -3.18
N ASP A 88 38.41 -7.33 -3.24
CA ASP A 88 37.87 -7.89 -4.49
C ASP A 88 36.36 -7.64 -4.66
N GLY A 89 35.71 -7.06 -3.66
CA GLY A 89 34.28 -6.72 -3.68
C GLY A 89 33.37 -7.93 -3.57
N ARG A 90 33.89 -9.07 -3.09
CA ARG A 90 33.07 -10.25 -2.80
C ARG A 90 32.60 -10.22 -1.35
N CYS A 91 31.34 -10.59 -1.14
CA CYS A 91 30.82 -10.84 0.20
C CYS A 91 31.39 -12.16 0.72
N ASP A 92 32.59 -12.10 1.29
CA ASP A 92 33.28 -13.27 1.86
C ASP A 92 32.66 -13.74 3.18
N GLN A 93 31.91 -12.85 3.85
CA GLN A 93 31.03 -13.22 4.94
C GLN A 93 29.60 -13.30 4.41
N SER A 94 28.84 -14.31 4.85
CA SER A 94 27.42 -14.42 4.53
C SER A 94 26.71 -13.10 4.85
N ALA A 95 26.01 -12.52 3.88
CA ALA A 95 25.25 -11.27 4.00
C ALA A 95 23.96 -11.48 4.82
N THR A 96 24.09 -11.99 6.04
CA THR A 96 22.99 -12.11 6.99
C THR A 96 22.76 -10.76 7.66
N VAL A 97 21.52 -10.50 8.07
CA VAL A 97 21.15 -9.27 8.78
C VAL A 97 22.04 -9.06 10.00
N VAL A 98 22.27 -10.11 10.80
CA VAL A 98 23.14 -10.06 11.99
C VAL A 98 24.57 -9.65 11.65
N ASN A 99 25.16 -10.21 10.58
CA ASN A 99 26.53 -9.86 10.19
C ASN A 99 26.64 -8.41 9.73
N ILE A 100 25.66 -7.95 8.95
CA ILE A 100 25.61 -6.57 8.46
C ILE A 100 25.44 -5.59 9.63
N GLU A 101 24.51 -5.86 10.56
CA GLU A 101 24.30 -5.04 11.75
C GLU A 101 25.55 -4.96 12.63
N ASN A 102 26.25 -6.08 12.83
CA ASN A 102 27.52 -6.10 13.56
C ASN A 102 28.61 -5.28 12.87
N GLN A 103 28.68 -5.30 11.54
CA GLN A 103 29.65 -4.50 10.79
C GLN A 103 29.34 -3.01 10.86
N LEU A 104 28.07 -2.62 10.74
CA LEU A 104 27.63 -1.22 10.86
C LEU A 104 27.90 -0.67 12.26
N THR A 105 27.50 -1.41 13.31
CA THR A 105 27.69 -0.98 14.70
C THR A 105 29.16 -0.87 15.08
N ARG A 106 30.04 -1.76 14.59
CA ARG A 106 31.50 -1.66 14.79
C ARG A 106 32.10 -0.36 14.27
N VAL A 107 31.54 0.22 13.22
CA VAL A 107 32.01 1.48 12.64
C VAL A 107 31.20 2.68 13.12
N GLY A 108 30.35 2.50 14.13
CA GLY A 108 29.49 3.55 14.68
C GLY A 108 28.42 4.05 13.71
N LEU A 109 27.93 3.17 12.82
CA LEU A 109 26.75 3.41 12.00
C LEU A 109 25.56 2.67 12.62
N GLU A 110 24.42 3.34 12.72
CA GLU A 110 23.19 2.71 13.14
C GLU A 110 22.58 1.93 11.97
N PRO A 111 22.18 0.66 12.17
CA PRO A 111 21.46 -0.08 11.16
C PRO A 111 20.16 0.64 10.82
N PRO A 112 19.83 0.79 9.53
CA PRO A 112 18.57 1.37 9.14
C PRO A 112 17.41 0.47 9.61
N PRO A 113 16.23 1.04 9.87
CA PRO A 113 15.06 0.31 10.32
C PRO A 113 14.75 -0.89 9.43
N ALA A 114 14.29 -1.99 10.04
CA ALA A 114 13.72 -3.10 9.30
C ALA A 114 12.63 -2.57 8.36
N GLY A 115 12.67 -3.02 7.10
CA GLY A 115 11.66 -2.62 6.12
C GLY A 115 10.29 -2.95 6.63
N ALA A 116 9.27 -2.21 6.21
CA ALA A 116 7.90 -2.58 6.50
C ALA A 116 7.67 -3.97 5.88
N THR A 117 7.81 -5.01 6.69
CA THR A 117 7.47 -6.37 6.34
C THR A 117 5.98 -6.33 6.08
N GLY A 118 5.60 -6.34 4.80
CA GLY A 118 4.21 -6.48 4.41
C GLY A 118 3.73 -7.83 4.94
N SER A 119 3.01 -7.77 6.06
CA SER A 119 2.07 -8.81 6.48
C SER A 119 0.80 -8.71 5.64
#